data_AF-A0A3P0NWT6-F1
#
_entry.id   AF-A0A3P0NWT6-F1
#
_cell.length_a   1.000
_cell.length_b   1.000
_cell.length_c   1.000
_cell.angle_alpha   90.00
_cell.angle_beta   90.00
_cell.angle_gamma   90.00
#
_symmetry.space_group_name_H-M   'P 1'
#
loop_
_entity.id
_entity.type
_entity.pdbx_description
1 polymer ?
#
loop_
_entity_poly.entity_id
_entity_poly.type
_entity_poly.pdbx_seq_one_letter_code
_entity_poly.pdbx_strand_id
1 'polypeptide(L)'
;MCVALAGAGAAAMHAAHAASSGACDERLTQLVVPALRHTAFDRRAIHAEPAALTGQPEGVEGVRLFVTPDRRGTPNRDATIGWVTLDTHALRALDITRDPERPDVLKIDRHALSRYVAACIAPPAAPANTAAATPGAVDCDALNRRAQARGDYVTGGDAGRVVTGKGRLPLFSAPDDACRIDGLFIVEYDHVDARTEYGRFTSVTYLNPRTHGTADGWVRSARLKPDGTGIAPRQP
;
A
#
# COMPACT_ATOMS: atom_id res chain seq x y z
N MET A 1 -11.49 30.81 -38.29
CA MET A 1 -11.02 31.19 -36.94
C MET A 1 -11.63 30.21 -35.95
N CYS A 2 -10.84 29.29 -35.40
CA CYS A 2 -11.25 28.43 -34.29
C CYS A 2 -10.19 28.57 -33.19
N VAL A 3 -10.54 29.25 -32.11
CA VAL A 3 -9.77 29.21 -30.87
C VAL A 3 -10.53 28.29 -29.94
N ALA A 4 -10.00 27.08 -29.73
CA ALA A 4 -10.50 26.15 -28.73
C ALA A 4 -9.86 26.50 -27.38
N LEU A 5 -10.72 26.80 -26.40
CA LEU A 5 -10.38 26.83 -24.99
C LEU A 5 -9.98 25.43 -24.53
N ALA A 6 -8.78 25.28 -23.98
CA ALA A 6 -8.37 24.10 -23.24
C ALA A 6 -7.94 24.53 -21.83
N GLY A 7 -8.78 24.20 -20.84
CA GLY A 7 -8.49 24.37 -19.43
C GLY A 7 -9.07 23.21 -18.63
N ALA A 8 -8.30 22.76 -17.64
CA ALA A 8 -8.70 21.98 -16.45
C ALA A 8 -9.01 20.48 -16.61
N GLY A 9 -7.98 19.63 -16.70
CA GLY A 9 -8.11 18.17 -16.52
C GLY A 9 -7.44 17.58 -15.27
N ALA A 10 -6.33 18.15 -14.79
CA ALA A 10 -5.47 17.51 -13.80
C ALA A 10 -5.94 17.63 -12.32
N ALA A 11 -6.80 18.60 -12.00
CA ALA A 11 -7.26 18.84 -10.62
C ALA A 11 -8.35 17.85 -10.16
N ALA A 12 -9.10 17.25 -11.08
CA ALA A 12 -10.23 16.38 -10.74
C ALA A 12 -9.81 14.98 -10.25
N MET A 13 -8.68 14.45 -10.71
CA MET A 13 -8.24 13.09 -10.36
C MET A 13 -7.67 12.99 -8.93
N HIS A 14 -6.97 14.02 -8.45
CA HIS A 14 -6.46 14.07 -7.07
C HIS A 14 -7.60 14.22 -6.04
N ALA A 15 -8.63 15.00 -6.36
CA ALA A 15 -9.81 15.15 -5.51
C ALA A 15 -10.61 13.84 -5.40
N ALA A 16 -10.69 13.04 -6.47
CA ALA A 16 -11.40 11.77 -6.48
C ALA A 16 -10.74 10.71 -5.57
N HIS A 17 -9.40 10.67 -5.52
CA HIS A 17 -8.66 9.70 -4.69
C HIS A 17 -8.74 10.03 -3.19
N ALA A 18 -8.67 11.32 -2.83
CA ALA A 18 -8.87 11.78 -1.45
C ALA A 18 -10.33 11.65 -0.99
N ALA A 19 -11.29 11.82 -1.92
CA ALA A 19 -12.70 11.58 -1.63
C ALA A 19 -13.02 10.09 -1.46
N SER A 20 -12.35 9.19 -2.21
CA SER A 20 -12.48 7.76 -2.03
C SER A 20 -11.83 7.24 -0.75
N SER A 21 -10.68 7.79 -0.35
CA SER A 21 -10.05 7.43 0.93
C SER A 21 -10.96 7.84 2.10
N GLY A 22 -11.45 9.09 2.11
CA GLY A 22 -12.38 9.56 3.15
C GLY A 22 -13.68 8.74 3.22
N ALA A 23 -14.23 8.31 2.07
CA ALA A 23 -15.40 7.44 2.04
C ALA A 23 -15.11 6.01 2.55
N CYS A 24 -13.90 5.50 2.33
CA CYS A 24 -13.47 4.20 2.85
C CYS A 24 -13.18 4.26 4.35
N ASP A 25 -12.56 5.33 4.83
CA ASP A 25 -12.32 5.57 6.26
C ASP A 25 -13.65 5.69 7.02
N GLU A 26 -14.65 6.38 6.45
CA GLU A 26 -15.98 6.47 7.06
C GLU A 26 -16.67 5.10 7.13
N ARG A 27 -16.65 4.32 6.04
CA ARG A 27 -17.20 2.96 6.03
C ARG A 27 -16.50 2.04 7.04
N LEU A 28 -15.18 2.15 7.13
CA LEU A 28 -14.38 1.38 8.07
C LEU A 28 -14.70 1.77 9.51
N THR A 29 -14.83 3.07 9.77
CA THR A 29 -15.25 3.62 11.07
C THR A 29 -16.61 3.08 11.48
N GLN A 30 -17.61 3.14 10.58
CA GLN A 30 -18.96 2.63 10.83
C GLN A 30 -18.99 1.10 11.05
N LEU A 31 -18.06 0.36 10.46
CA LEU A 31 -17.95 -1.09 10.63
C LEU A 31 -17.29 -1.48 11.96
N VAL A 32 -16.18 -0.85 12.31
CA VAL A 32 -15.30 -1.28 13.41
C VAL A 32 -15.71 -0.67 14.74
N VAL A 33 -15.95 0.65 14.78
CA VAL A 33 -16.13 1.39 16.03
C VAL A 33 -17.33 0.92 16.86
N PRO A 34 -18.50 0.59 16.28
CA PRO A 34 -19.61 0.04 17.05
C PRO A 34 -19.31 -1.32 17.68
N ALA A 35 -18.41 -2.11 17.09
CA ALA A 35 -18.10 -3.46 17.54
C ALA A 35 -17.03 -3.51 18.65
N LEU A 36 -16.30 -2.41 18.90
CA LEU A 36 -15.30 -2.33 19.96
C LEU A 36 -15.93 -2.69 21.31
N ARG A 37 -15.29 -3.54 22.11
CA ARG A 37 -15.85 -3.97 23.40
C ARG A 37 -15.53 -3.00 24.53
N HIS A 38 -14.35 -2.39 24.47
CA HIS A 38 -13.84 -1.49 25.49
C HIS A 38 -13.31 -0.23 24.81
N THR A 39 -13.86 0.93 25.14
CA THR A 39 -13.42 2.22 24.57
C THR A 39 -13.14 3.19 25.71
N ALA A 40 -11.92 3.73 25.74
CA ALA A 40 -11.55 4.78 26.70
C ALA A 40 -12.07 6.17 26.28
N PHE A 41 -12.52 6.31 25.03
CA PHE A 41 -13.05 7.53 24.44
C PHE A 41 -14.51 7.34 24.03
N ASP A 42 -15.23 8.45 23.83
CA ASP A 42 -16.54 8.42 23.20
C ASP A 42 -16.40 7.84 21.78
N ARG A 43 -17.19 6.83 21.46
CA ARG A 43 -17.20 6.18 20.14
C ARG A 43 -17.40 7.16 19.00
N ARG A 44 -18.14 8.25 19.20
CA ARG A 44 -18.35 9.28 18.18
C ARG A 44 -17.09 10.06 17.83
N ALA A 45 -16.09 10.06 18.71
CA ALA A 45 -14.81 10.72 18.50
C ALA A 45 -13.75 9.75 17.93
N ILE A 46 -14.06 8.46 17.83
CA ILE A 46 -13.14 7.43 17.33
C ILE A 46 -13.32 7.30 15.83
N HIS A 47 -12.21 7.37 15.11
CA HIS A 47 -12.10 7.14 13.68
C HIS A 47 -11.22 5.93 13.42
N ALA A 48 -11.46 5.26 12.30
CA ALA A 48 -10.67 4.13 11.84
C ALA A 48 -10.20 4.37 10.41
N GLU A 49 -8.91 4.14 10.16
CA GLU A 49 -8.30 4.25 8.83
C GLU A 49 -7.39 3.03 8.56
N PRO A 50 -7.20 2.66 7.28
CA PRO A 50 -6.19 1.68 6.90
C PRO A 50 -4.80 2.15 7.32
N ALA A 51 -4.01 1.26 7.91
CA ALA A 51 -2.64 1.57 8.29
C ALA A 51 -1.78 0.30 8.28
N ALA A 52 -0.56 0.41 7.78
CA ALA A 52 0.34 -0.72 7.66
C ALA A 52 0.72 -1.27 9.05
N LEU A 53 0.55 -2.58 9.23
CA LEU A 53 1.12 -3.35 10.35
C LEU A 53 2.16 -4.31 9.80
N THR A 54 3.40 -4.23 10.31
CA THR A 54 4.48 -5.11 9.89
C THR A 54 4.28 -6.52 10.41
N GLY A 55 4.63 -7.53 9.61
CA GLY A 55 4.62 -8.93 10.04
C GLY A 55 3.23 -9.59 10.08
N GLN A 56 2.22 -8.98 9.48
CA GLN A 56 0.92 -9.62 9.31
C GLN A 56 0.94 -10.68 8.20
N PRO A 57 0.16 -11.78 8.33
CA PRO A 57 -0.04 -12.73 7.25
C PRO A 57 -0.64 -12.07 6.01
N GLU A 58 -0.47 -12.70 4.84
CA GLU A 58 -1.13 -12.26 3.61
C GLU A 58 -2.65 -12.19 3.79
N GLY A 59 -3.27 -11.11 3.30
CA GLY A 59 -4.70 -10.88 3.41
C GLY A 59 -5.18 -10.38 4.76
N VAL A 60 -4.26 -10.06 5.68
CA VAL A 60 -4.55 -9.38 6.95
C VAL A 60 -4.13 -7.92 6.88
N GLU A 61 -5.11 -7.02 6.91
CA GLU A 61 -4.90 -5.58 6.86
C GLU A 61 -4.87 -4.96 8.26
N GLY A 62 -4.03 -3.95 8.45
CA GLY A 62 -4.00 -3.15 9.67
C GLY A 62 -4.96 -1.97 9.63
N VAL A 63 -5.57 -1.67 10.77
CA VAL A 63 -6.48 -0.55 10.96
C VAL A 63 -6.06 0.23 12.19
N ARG A 64 -5.79 1.52 12.01
CA ARG A 64 -5.47 2.44 13.09
C ARG A 64 -6.76 3.03 13.65
N LEU A 65 -6.94 2.93 14.96
CA LEU A 65 -7.98 3.66 15.69
C LEU A 65 -7.39 4.95 16.22
N PHE A 66 -8.02 6.09 15.95
CA PHE A 66 -7.55 7.38 16.42
C PHE A 66 -8.68 8.33 16.83
N VAL A 67 -8.34 9.35 17.61
CA VAL A 67 -9.22 10.48 17.94
C VAL A 67 -8.55 11.77 17.56
N THR A 68 -9.32 12.75 17.09
CA THR A 68 -8.83 14.12 16.86
C THR A 68 -9.25 14.98 18.07
N PRO A 69 -8.31 15.39 18.95
CA PRO A 69 -8.68 16.12 20.15
C PRO A 69 -9.18 17.52 19.81
N ASP A 70 -10.35 17.93 20.32
CA ASP A 70 -10.79 19.32 20.21
C ASP A 70 -9.97 20.22 21.14
N ARG A 71 -8.91 20.87 20.63
CA ARG A 71 -8.26 21.99 21.34
C ARG A 71 -8.18 23.23 20.46
N ARG A 72 -8.78 24.33 20.93
CA ARG A 72 -8.59 25.65 20.33
C ARG A 72 -7.13 26.09 20.51
N GLY A 73 -6.42 26.36 19.40
CA GLY A 73 -5.14 27.08 19.42
C GLY A 73 -3.86 26.25 19.20
N THR A 74 -3.96 24.95 18.96
CA THR A 74 -2.82 24.11 18.54
C THR A 74 -3.20 23.24 17.34
N PRO A 75 -2.28 22.88 16.43
CA PRO A 75 -2.56 21.91 15.37
C PRO A 75 -2.95 20.58 16.03
N ASN A 76 -4.22 20.21 15.91
CA ASN A 76 -4.73 18.93 16.40
C ASN A 76 -4.03 17.83 15.62
N ARG A 77 -3.12 17.10 16.26
CA ARG A 77 -2.56 15.87 15.70
C ARG A 77 -3.42 14.72 16.19
N ASP A 78 -3.79 13.84 15.27
CA ASP A 78 -4.55 12.63 15.59
C ASP A 78 -3.79 11.79 16.61
N ALA A 79 -4.48 11.41 17.67
CA ALA A 79 -3.93 10.52 18.69
C ALA A 79 -4.36 9.09 18.36
N THR A 80 -3.39 8.23 18.03
CA THR A 80 -3.64 6.78 17.90
C THR A 80 -4.01 6.22 19.27
N ILE A 81 -5.16 5.55 19.34
CA ILE A 81 -5.70 4.98 20.58
C ILE A 81 -5.78 3.46 20.54
N GLY A 82 -5.55 2.84 19.39
CA GLY A 82 -5.60 1.39 19.26
C GLY A 82 -5.42 0.89 17.83
N TRP A 83 -5.47 -0.43 17.71
CA TRP A 83 -5.24 -1.15 16.47
C TRP A 83 -6.20 -2.32 16.33
N VAL A 84 -6.67 -2.53 15.10
CA VAL A 84 -7.48 -3.67 14.70
C VAL A 84 -6.82 -4.33 13.51
N THR A 85 -6.85 -5.66 13.45
CA THR A 85 -6.53 -6.40 12.23
C THR A 85 -7.81 -6.86 11.54
N LEU A 86 -7.85 -6.72 10.22
CA LEU A 86 -8.92 -7.22 9.36
C LEU A 86 -8.39 -8.38 8.52
N ASP A 87 -8.89 -9.58 8.80
CA ASP A 87 -8.70 -10.73 7.92
C ASP A 87 -9.73 -10.64 6.78
N THR A 88 -9.23 -10.32 5.59
CA THR A 88 -10.05 -10.11 4.39
C THR A 88 -10.54 -11.42 3.77
N HIS A 89 -9.88 -12.55 4.08
CA HIS A 89 -10.26 -13.88 3.60
C HIS A 89 -11.31 -14.52 4.51
N ALA A 90 -11.07 -14.51 5.82
CA ALA A 90 -11.99 -15.05 6.81
C ALA A 90 -13.16 -14.10 7.13
N LEU A 91 -13.09 -12.86 6.65
CA LEU A 91 -14.03 -11.76 6.96
C LEU A 91 -14.20 -11.59 8.47
N ARG A 92 -13.07 -11.37 9.16
CA ARG A 92 -13.00 -11.20 10.62
C ARG A 92 -12.25 -9.94 10.99
N ALA A 93 -12.62 -9.35 12.12
CA ALA A 93 -11.90 -8.25 12.74
C ALA A 93 -11.47 -8.62 14.15
N LEU A 94 -10.23 -8.30 14.49
CA LEU A 94 -9.59 -8.61 15.76
C LEU A 94 -9.05 -7.31 16.37
N ASP A 95 -9.51 -6.94 17.55
CA ASP A 95 -8.94 -5.81 18.29
C ASP A 95 -7.71 -6.29 19.07
N ILE A 96 -6.56 -5.74 18.67
CA ILE A 96 -5.24 -6.04 19.21
C ILE A 96 -4.74 -4.90 20.12
N THR A 97 -5.60 -3.93 20.45
CA THR A 97 -5.23 -2.73 21.22
C THR A 97 -4.65 -3.07 22.59
N ARG A 98 -5.18 -4.11 23.25
CA ARG A 98 -4.76 -4.50 24.62
C ARG A 98 -3.70 -5.59 24.62
N ASP A 99 -3.91 -6.62 23.81
CA ASP A 99 -3.06 -7.82 23.76
C ASP A 99 -3.10 -8.41 22.34
N PRO A 100 -2.01 -8.29 21.55
CA PRO A 100 -1.96 -8.84 20.20
C PRO A 100 -1.88 -10.37 20.16
N GLU A 101 -1.40 -11.02 21.22
CA GLU A 101 -1.31 -12.49 21.32
C GLU A 101 -2.67 -13.11 21.69
N ARG A 102 -3.53 -12.32 22.32
CA ARG A 102 -4.90 -12.71 22.68
C ARG A 102 -5.92 -11.66 22.25
N PRO A 103 -6.14 -11.51 20.92
CA PRO A 103 -7.01 -10.48 20.41
C PRO A 103 -8.47 -10.68 20.80
N ASP A 104 -9.18 -9.57 20.95
CA ASP A 104 -10.63 -9.57 21.11
C ASP A 104 -11.30 -9.72 19.74
N VAL A 105 -12.05 -10.82 19.55
CA VAL A 105 -12.84 -10.99 18.33
C VAL A 105 -14.00 -10.00 18.31
N LEU A 106 -13.99 -9.09 17.34
CA LEU A 106 -15.04 -8.10 17.14
C LEU A 106 -16.26 -8.74 16.45
N LYS A 107 -17.45 -8.41 16.96
CA LYS A 107 -18.72 -8.83 16.36
C LYS A 107 -19.14 -7.80 15.31
N ILE A 108 -18.57 -7.91 14.12
CA ILE A 108 -18.88 -7.05 12.98
C ILE A 108 -19.82 -7.75 11.98
N ASP A 109 -20.54 -6.96 11.19
CA ASP A 109 -21.34 -7.47 10.08
C ASP A 109 -20.40 -7.94 8.94
N ARG A 110 -20.42 -9.24 8.65
CA ARG A 110 -19.57 -9.86 7.62
C ARG A 110 -19.90 -9.39 6.20
N HIS A 111 -21.17 -9.09 5.91
CA HIS A 111 -21.56 -8.55 4.60
C HIS A 111 -21.09 -7.10 4.45
N ALA A 112 -21.15 -6.31 5.51
CA ALA A 112 -20.57 -4.97 5.53
C ALA A 112 -19.04 -5.02 5.33
N LEU A 113 -18.34 -5.96 6.00
CA LEU A 113 -16.91 -6.16 5.79
C LEU A 113 -16.60 -6.63 4.36
N SER A 114 -17.34 -7.59 3.81
CA SER A 114 -17.15 -8.03 2.42
C SER A 114 -17.33 -6.89 1.41
N ARG A 115 -18.32 -6.03 1.61
CA ARG A 115 -18.52 -4.82 0.78
C ARG A 115 -17.38 -3.82 0.94
N TYR A 116 -16.90 -3.62 2.16
CA TYR A 116 -15.74 -2.78 2.42
C TYR A 116 -14.50 -3.32 1.70
N VAL A 117 -14.19 -4.62 1.86
CA VAL A 117 -13.09 -5.28 1.16
C VAL A 117 -13.25 -5.10 -0.35
N ALA A 118 -14.41 -5.42 -0.92
CA ALA A 118 -14.64 -5.31 -2.36
C ALA A 118 -14.54 -3.88 -2.93
N ALA A 119 -14.87 -2.87 -2.12
CA ALA A 119 -14.92 -1.47 -2.57
C ALA A 119 -13.65 -0.67 -2.23
N CYS A 120 -12.91 -1.06 -1.20
CA CYS A 120 -11.85 -0.25 -0.59
C CYS A 120 -10.50 -0.96 -0.46
N ILE A 121 -10.45 -2.30 -0.54
CA ILE A 121 -9.20 -3.08 -0.41
C ILE A 121 -8.90 -3.86 -1.69
N ALA A 122 -9.89 -4.59 -2.19
CA ALA A 122 -9.78 -5.26 -3.48
C ALA A 122 -9.66 -4.20 -4.57
N PRO A 123 -8.81 -4.41 -5.59
CA PRO A 123 -8.89 -3.60 -6.79
C PRO A 123 -10.33 -3.68 -7.30
N PRO A 124 -10.94 -2.56 -7.75
CA PRO A 124 -12.33 -2.56 -8.18
C PRO A 124 -12.52 -3.73 -9.14
N ALA A 125 -13.42 -4.65 -8.79
CA ALA A 125 -13.77 -5.74 -9.69
C ALA A 125 -14.23 -5.10 -10.98
N ALA A 126 -13.41 -5.21 -12.03
CA ALA A 126 -13.76 -4.70 -13.34
C ALA A 126 -15.16 -5.25 -13.67
N PRO A 127 -16.15 -4.39 -13.95
CA PRO A 127 -17.43 -4.89 -14.39
C PRO A 127 -17.18 -5.71 -15.65
N ALA A 128 -17.58 -6.97 -15.63
CA ALA A 128 -17.79 -7.72 -16.85
C ALA A 128 -18.93 -7.03 -17.59
N ASN A 129 -18.60 -6.03 -18.41
CA ASN A 129 -19.09 -5.76 -19.76
C ASN A 129 -18.85 -4.30 -20.20
N THR A 130 -18.06 -4.18 -21.26
CA THR A 130 -18.13 -3.19 -22.34
C THR A 130 -17.95 -1.71 -21.99
N ALA A 131 -16.75 -1.33 -21.56
CA ALA A 131 -16.13 -0.11 -22.07
C ALA A 131 -14.94 -0.54 -22.94
N ALA A 132 -14.92 -0.10 -24.19
CA ALA A 132 -13.88 -0.45 -25.14
C ALA A 132 -12.51 -0.09 -24.55
N ALA A 133 -11.74 -1.11 -24.16
CA ALA A 133 -10.34 -0.96 -23.88
C ALA A 133 -9.67 -0.44 -25.15
N THR A 134 -8.96 0.69 -25.05
CA THR A 134 -7.98 1.06 -26.05
C THR A 134 -7.02 -0.13 -26.20
N PRO A 135 -6.89 -0.75 -27.37
CA PRO A 135 -5.90 -1.80 -27.57
C PRO A 135 -4.52 -1.21 -27.27
N GLY A 136 -3.87 -1.67 -26.20
CA GLY A 136 -2.51 -1.27 -25.85
C GLY A 136 -2.29 -0.63 -24.47
N ALA A 137 -3.31 -0.44 -23.62
CA ALA A 137 -3.07 -0.03 -22.23
C ALA A 137 -2.67 -1.25 -21.37
N VAL A 138 -1.52 -1.18 -20.71
CA VAL A 138 -1.00 -2.25 -19.83
C VAL A 138 -1.73 -2.22 -18.50
N ASP A 139 -2.35 -3.33 -18.11
CA ASP A 139 -2.86 -3.53 -16.74
C ASP A 139 -1.69 -3.89 -15.83
N CYS A 140 -1.17 -2.88 -15.14
CA CYS A 140 -0.01 -3.01 -14.26
C CYS A 140 -0.28 -3.91 -13.05
N ASP A 141 -1.50 -3.93 -12.50
CA ASP A 141 -1.81 -4.75 -11.33
C ASP A 141 -1.90 -6.23 -11.70
N ALA A 142 -2.55 -6.55 -12.83
CA ALA A 142 -2.57 -7.90 -13.35
C ALA A 142 -1.17 -8.38 -13.77
N LEU A 143 -0.37 -7.49 -14.37
CA LEU A 143 1.00 -7.80 -14.75
C LEU A 143 1.89 -8.05 -13.51
N ASN A 144 1.80 -7.21 -12.49
CA ASN A 144 2.55 -7.36 -11.25
C ASN A 144 2.22 -8.70 -10.57
N ARG A 145 0.93 -9.02 -10.38
CA ARG A 145 0.51 -10.30 -9.78
C ARG A 145 1.05 -11.51 -10.56
N ARG A 146 0.96 -11.47 -11.88
CA ARG A 146 1.51 -12.53 -12.74
C ARG A 146 3.02 -12.66 -12.61
N ALA A 147 3.73 -11.53 -12.57
CA ALA A 147 5.18 -11.49 -12.47
C ALA A 147 5.69 -11.99 -11.12
N GLN A 148 5.02 -11.64 -10.01
CA GLN A 148 5.35 -12.18 -8.69
C GLN A 148 5.08 -13.68 -8.61
N ALA A 149 3.98 -14.17 -9.21
CA ALA A 149 3.62 -15.58 -9.16
C ALA A 149 4.47 -16.49 -10.07
N ARG A 150 5.09 -15.94 -11.12
CA ARG A 150 5.81 -16.71 -12.15
C ARG A 150 7.30 -16.36 -12.28
N GLY A 151 7.75 -15.29 -11.64
CA GLY A 151 9.13 -14.86 -11.70
C GLY A 151 10.05 -15.73 -10.87
N ASP A 152 11.33 -15.62 -11.17
CA ASP A 152 12.38 -16.36 -10.49
C ASP A 152 12.58 -15.75 -9.11
N TYR A 153 12.30 -16.54 -8.07
CA TYR A 153 12.47 -16.11 -6.69
C TYR A 153 13.96 -15.97 -6.35
N VAL A 154 14.35 -14.82 -5.80
CA VAL A 154 15.72 -14.55 -5.35
C VAL A 154 15.83 -14.94 -3.88
N THR A 155 16.74 -15.86 -3.57
CA THR A 155 16.93 -16.29 -2.18
C THR A 155 17.59 -15.20 -1.35
N GLY A 156 17.34 -15.19 -0.04
CA GLY A 156 17.83 -14.14 0.85
C GLY A 156 19.36 -13.97 0.85
N GLY A 157 20.12 -15.06 0.66
CA GLY A 157 21.59 -15.00 0.56
C GLY A 157 22.08 -14.29 -0.71
N ASP A 158 21.28 -14.36 -1.78
CA ASP A 158 21.58 -13.79 -3.09
C ASP A 158 20.80 -12.50 -3.37
N ALA A 159 20.09 -11.93 -2.39
CA ALA A 159 19.17 -10.81 -2.61
C ALA A 159 19.87 -9.46 -2.77
N GLY A 160 21.02 -9.27 -2.11
CA GLY A 160 21.69 -7.97 -2.04
C GLY A 160 22.10 -7.44 -3.42
N ARG A 161 21.70 -6.21 -3.74
CA ARG A 161 22.06 -5.51 -4.96
C ARG A 161 22.47 -4.07 -4.66
N VAL A 162 23.41 -3.57 -5.46
CA VAL A 162 23.74 -2.14 -5.54
C VAL A 162 23.23 -1.56 -6.85
N VAL A 163 22.64 -0.36 -6.79
CA VAL A 163 22.21 0.39 -7.96
C VAL A 163 23.42 0.98 -8.67
N THR A 164 23.51 0.75 -9.97
CA THR A 164 24.65 1.16 -10.81
C THR A 164 24.20 2.01 -11.99
N GLY A 165 25.14 2.74 -12.59
CA GLY A 165 24.89 3.56 -13.77
C GLY A 165 24.31 4.93 -13.43
N LYS A 166 24.47 5.87 -14.36
CA LYS A 166 24.22 7.29 -14.10
C LYS A 166 22.74 7.62 -13.90
N GLY A 167 22.48 8.49 -12.92
CA GLY A 167 21.18 9.11 -12.71
C GLY A 167 20.16 8.23 -11.98
N ARG A 168 18.97 8.81 -11.77
CA ARG A 168 17.88 8.21 -10.98
C ARG A 168 17.35 6.94 -11.64
N LEU A 169 17.25 5.86 -10.87
CA LEU A 169 16.62 4.60 -11.26
C LEU A 169 15.13 4.66 -10.90
N PRO A 170 14.21 4.84 -11.87
CA PRO A 170 12.77 4.89 -11.57
C PRO A 170 12.26 3.55 -11.06
N LEU A 171 11.26 3.62 -10.16
CA LEU A 171 10.47 2.46 -9.76
C LEU A 171 9.24 2.31 -10.67
N PHE A 172 8.84 1.06 -10.84
CA PHE A 172 7.65 0.67 -11.59
C PHE A 172 6.75 -0.19 -10.69
N SER A 173 5.43 -0.07 -10.83
CA SER A 173 4.46 -0.89 -10.10
C SER A 173 4.38 -2.32 -10.65
N ALA A 174 4.85 -2.52 -11.89
CA ALA A 174 4.92 -3.81 -12.58
C ALA A 174 6.13 -3.83 -13.54
N PRO A 175 6.58 -5.00 -14.03
CA PRO A 175 7.72 -5.12 -14.94
C PRO A 175 7.41 -4.69 -16.39
N ASP A 176 6.93 -3.46 -16.57
CA ASP A 176 6.70 -2.83 -17.87
C ASP A 176 6.97 -1.32 -17.81
N ASP A 177 7.39 -0.73 -18.93
CA ASP A 177 7.74 0.69 -19.01
C ASP A 177 6.54 1.62 -18.84
N ALA A 178 5.34 1.16 -19.20
CA ALA A 178 4.09 1.87 -18.98
C ALA A 178 3.70 1.93 -17.50
N CYS A 179 4.27 1.07 -16.65
CA CYS A 179 3.94 0.94 -15.24
C CYS A 179 4.84 1.77 -14.32
N ARG A 180 5.40 2.88 -14.83
CA ARG A 180 6.29 3.75 -14.07
C ARG A 180 5.52 4.47 -12.96
N ILE A 181 6.12 4.56 -11.77
CA ILE A 181 5.61 5.36 -10.66
C ILE A 181 6.27 6.73 -10.73
N ASP A 182 5.47 7.77 -10.97
CA ASP A 182 5.98 9.13 -11.09
C ASP A 182 6.55 9.65 -9.77
N GLY A 183 7.70 10.31 -9.85
CA GLY A 183 8.39 10.88 -8.69
C GLY A 183 9.13 9.88 -7.80
N LEU A 184 8.96 8.56 -8.00
CA LEU A 184 9.62 7.53 -7.20
C LEU A 184 10.85 6.95 -7.90
N PHE A 185 12.00 7.03 -7.25
CA PHE A 185 13.28 6.57 -7.80
C PHE A 185 14.29 6.26 -6.70
N ILE A 186 15.28 5.46 -7.05
CA ILE A 186 16.47 5.16 -6.25
C ILE A 186 17.68 5.84 -6.91
N VAL A 187 18.66 6.26 -6.12
CA VAL A 187 19.86 6.90 -6.65
C VAL A 187 21.00 5.89 -6.85
N GLU A 188 22.00 6.28 -7.63
CA GLU A 188 23.19 5.45 -7.84
C GLU A 188 23.91 5.16 -6.51
N TYR A 189 24.47 3.96 -6.38
CA TYR A 189 25.14 3.41 -5.19
C TYR A 189 24.24 3.11 -3.98
N ASP A 190 22.96 3.43 -4.05
CA ASP A 190 22.02 2.92 -3.07
C ASP A 190 21.88 1.40 -3.20
N HIS A 191 21.63 0.77 -2.06
CA HIS A 191 21.44 -0.66 -2.00
C HIS A 191 19.97 -1.04 -1.89
N VAL A 192 19.64 -2.19 -2.46
CA VAL A 192 18.30 -2.77 -2.48
C VAL A 192 18.38 -4.27 -2.25
N ASP A 193 17.26 -4.85 -1.85
CA ASP A 193 17.13 -6.29 -1.69
C ASP A 193 16.22 -6.82 -2.80
N ALA A 194 16.78 -7.62 -3.71
CA ALA A 194 16.04 -8.27 -4.79
C ALA A 194 15.16 -9.40 -4.25
N ARG A 195 13.93 -9.49 -4.76
CA ARG A 195 12.93 -10.48 -4.35
C ARG A 195 12.56 -11.43 -5.48
N THR A 196 12.30 -10.87 -6.67
CA THR A 196 11.81 -11.63 -7.82
C THR A 196 12.36 -11.06 -9.11
N GLU A 197 12.88 -11.90 -9.99
CA GLU A 197 13.32 -11.53 -11.33
C GLU A 197 12.26 -11.94 -12.36
N TYR A 198 11.91 -11.03 -13.26
CA TYR A 198 10.90 -11.28 -14.31
C TYR A 198 11.26 -10.53 -15.58
N GLY A 199 11.84 -11.25 -16.54
CA GLY A 199 12.33 -10.69 -17.80
C GLY A 199 13.44 -9.66 -17.57
N ARG A 200 13.22 -8.41 -17.98
CA ARG A 200 14.19 -7.30 -17.89
C ARG A 200 14.11 -6.48 -16.59
N PHE A 201 13.29 -6.95 -15.65
CA PHE A 201 13.01 -6.26 -14.39
C PHE A 201 13.24 -7.16 -13.18
N THR A 202 13.59 -6.52 -12.08
CA THR A 202 13.75 -7.14 -10.76
C THR A 202 12.87 -6.39 -9.76
N SER A 203 12.01 -7.11 -9.06
CA SER A 203 11.27 -6.63 -7.89
C SER A 203 12.24 -6.46 -6.74
N VAL A 204 12.25 -5.29 -6.12
CA VAL A 204 13.16 -4.92 -5.04
C VAL A 204 12.42 -4.30 -3.88
N THR A 205 12.95 -4.50 -2.68
CA THR A 205 12.67 -3.65 -1.52
C THR A 205 13.84 -2.69 -1.35
N TYR A 206 13.53 -1.40 -1.28
CA TYR A 206 14.48 -0.33 -0.98
C TYR A 206 14.21 0.21 0.41
N LEU A 207 15.28 0.37 1.19
CA LEU A 207 15.26 1.09 2.46
C LEU A 207 16.12 2.34 2.30
N ASN A 208 15.51 3.51 2.46
CA ASN A 208 16.25 4.76 2.40
C ASN A 208 17.16 4.88 3.64
N PRO A 209 18.49 4.98 3.47
CA PRO A 209 19.41 4.98 4.60
C PRO A 209 19.33 6.25 5.46
N ARG A 210 18.75 7.34 4.94
CA ARG A 210 18.65 8.62 5.66
C ARG A 210 17.31 8.81 6.34
N THR A 211 16.22 8.39 5.69
CA THR A 211 14.86 8.61 6.19
C THR A 211 14.25 7.36 6.82
N HIS A 212 14.88 6.20 6.64
CA HIS A 212 14.34 4.88 7.00
C HIS A 212 12.99 4.54 6.34
N GLY A 213 12.57 5.33 5.35
CA GLY A 213 11.39 5.01 4.55
C GLY A 213 11.66 3.83 3.63
N THR A 214 10.65 2.97 3.47
CA THR A 214 10.71 1.82 2.56
C THR A 214 9.94 2.09 1.28
N ALA A 215 10.38 1.47 0.19
CA ALA A 215 9.66 1.42 -1.07
C ALA A 215 9.83 0.05 -1.71
N ASP A 216 8.73 -0.52 -2.19
CA ASP A 216 8.72 -1.76 -2.97
C ASP A 216 8.36 -1.44 -4.43
N GLY A 217 9.00 -2.14 -5.36
CA GLY A 217 8.67 -1.98 -6.77
C GLY A 217 9.63 -2.70 -7.70
N TRP A 218 9.34 -2.63 -9.00
CA TRP A 218 10.19 -3.18 -10.05
C TRP A 218 11.18 -2.13 -10.52
N VAL A 219 12.40 -2.57 -10.82
CA VAL A 219 13.43 -1.75 -11.46
C VAL A 219 14.07 -2.53 -12.59
N ARG A 220 14.76 -1.83 -13.50
CA ARG A 220 15.52 -2.46 -14.58
C ARG A 220 16.64 -3.32 -14.02
N SER A 221 16.66 -4.61 -14.30
CA SER A 221 17.71 -5.54 -13.82
C SER A 221 19.11 -5.12 -14.26
N ALA A 222 19.23 -4.55 -15.47
CA ALA A 222 20.50 -4.03 -16.00
C ALA A 222 21.11 -2.86 -15.18
N ARG A 223 20.35 -2.29 -14.23
CA ARG A 223 20.81 -1.23 -13.33
C ARG A 223 21.19 -1.77 -11.94
N LEU A 224 21.14 -3.09 -11.75
CA LEU A 224 21.49 -3.75 -10.50
C LEU A 224 22.75 -4.60 -10.68
N LYS A 225 23.61 -4.59 -9.66
CA LYS A 225 24.74 -5.51 -9.55
C LYS A 225 24.68 -6.23 -8.20
N PRO A 226 24.94 -7.55 -8.13
CA PRO A 226 25.12 -8.24 -6.85
C PRO A 226 26.18 -7.56 -5.99
N ASP A 227 25.86 -7.31 -4.72
CA ASP A 227 26.79 -6.73 -3.74
C ASP A 227 27.38 -7.79 -2.79
N GLY A 228 26.85 -9.02 -2.80
CA GLY A 228 27.34 -10.15 -2.01
C GLY A 228 26.90 -10.14 -0.54
N THR A 229 25.99 -9.24 -0.13
CA THR A 229 25.58 -9.11 1.27
C THR A 229 24.27 -9.85 1.59
N GLY A 230 23.54 -10.31 0.57
CA GLY A 230 22.18 -10.83 0.76
C GLY A 230 21.25 -9.78 1.39
N ILE A 231 20.22 -10.25 2.10
CA ILE A 231 19.29 -9.42 2.91
C ILE A 231 19.85 -8.99 4.27
N ALA A 232 21.11 -9.31 4.58
CA ALA A 232 21.67 -9.02 5.90
C ALA A 232 21.72 -7.50 6.15
N PRO A 233 21.35 -7.01 7.35
CA PRO A 233 21.47 -5.60 7.69
C PRO A 233 22.90 -5.12 7.48
N ARG A 234 23.06 -4.08 6.68
CA ARG A 234 24.37 -3.48 6.40
C ARG A 234 24.87 -2.82 7.69
N GLN A 235 26.01 -3.29 8.21
CA GLN A 235 26.66 -2.64 9.35
C GLN A 235 27.20 -1.27 8.90
N PRO A 236 27.10 -0.24 9.75
CA PRO A 236 27.55 1.12 9.44
C PRO A 236 29.07 1.22 9.26
#